data_AF-A0A7Y2EUY7-F1
#
_entry.id   AF-A0A7Y2EUY7-F1
#
_cell.length_a   1.000
_cell.length_b   1.000
_cell.length_c   1.000
_cell.angle_alpha   90.00
_cell.angle_beta   90.00
_cell.angle_gamma   90.00
#
_symmetry.space_group_name_H-M   'P 1'
#
loop_
_entity.id
_entity.type
_entity.pdbx_description
1 polymer ?
#
loop_
_entity_poly.entity_id
_entity_poly.type
_entity_poly.pdbx_seq_one_letter_code
_entity_poly.pdbx_strand_id
1 'polypeptide(L)' 'MHDLVISNARCVATMDADRRELAGGWVAIDDGLVSGVGTGEAPPGLDTI' A
#
# COMPACT_ATOMS: atom_id res chain seq x y z
N MET A 1 -6.88 8.40 6.07
CA MET A 1 -7.02 8.95 4.71
C MET A 1 -5.61 9.27 4.28
N HIS A 2 -5.19 8.72 3.16
CA HIS A 2 -3.83 8.89 2.64
C HIS A 2 -3.86 9.70 1.34
N ASP A 3 -2.73 10.31 0.98
CA ASP A 3 -2.65 11.10 -0.25
C ASP A 3 -2.83 10.23 -1.50
N LEU A 4 -2.21 9.05 -1.50
CA LEU A 4 -2.33 8.04 -2.56
C LEU A 4 -2.37 6.64 -1.96
N VAL A 5 -3.23 5.79 -2.52
CA VAL A 5 -3.26 4.37 -2.20
C VAL A 5 -3.19 3.57 -3.49
N ILE A 6 -2.16 2.72 -3.60
CA ILE A 6 -2.11 1.67 -4.61
C ILE A 6 -2.87 0.48 -4.04
N SER A 7 -4.03 0.15 -4.62
CA SER A 7 -4.89 -0.94 -4.18
C SER A 7 -4.89 -2.10 -5.18
N ASN A 8 -5.36 -3.28 -4.74
CA ASN A 8 -5.51 -4.48 -5.55
C ASN A 8 -4.23 -4.93 -6.28
N ALA A 9 -3.06 -4.68 -5.70
CA ALA A 9 -1.82 -5.18 -6.26
C ALA A 9 -1.78 -6.70 -6.16
N ARG A 10 -1.40 -7.40 -7.24
CA ARG A 10 -1.26 -8.86 -7.20
C ARG A 10 -0.29 -9.31 -6.10
N CYS A 11 0.84 -8.62 -5.97
CA CYS A 11 1.85 -8.85 -4.93
C CYS A 11 2.55 -7.53 -4.59
N VAL A 12 2.79 -7.29 -3.30
CA VAL A 12 3.70 -6.25 -2.80
C VAL A 12 4.89 -6.95 -2.15
N ALA A 13 6.05 -6.87 -2.79
CA ALA A 13 7.31 -7.34 -2.21
C ALA A 13 7.92 -6.23 -1.35
N THR A 14 7.90 -6.39 -0.02
CA THR A 14 8.25 -5.28 0.89
C THR A 14 9.74 -5.05 1.00
N MET A 15 10.54 -6.10 0.78
CA MET A 15 12.00 -6.09 0.97
C MET A 15 12.42 -5.55 2.35
N ASP A 16 11.53 -5.65 3.35
CA ASP A 16 11.85 -5.36 4.74
C ASP A 16 12.76 -6.44 5.34
N ALA A 17 13.13 -6.28 6.61
CA ALA A 17 14.03 -7.23 7.29
C ALA A 17 13.50 -8.68 7.26
N ASP A 18 12.18 -8.84 7.26
CA ASP A 18 11.50 -10.14 7.22
C ASP A 18 11.27 -10.65 5.79
N ARG A 19 11.64 -9.84 4.78
CA ARG A 19 11.52 -10.13 3.34
C ARG A 19 10.11 -10.60 2.95
N ARG A 20 9.10 -9.92 3.47
CA ARG A 20 7.70 -10.33 3.27
C ARG A 20 7.23 -10.08 1.84
N GLU A 21 6.32 -10.94 1.41
CA GLU A 21 5.53 -10.78 0.19
C GLU A 21 4.05 -10.79 0.54
N LEU A 22 3.34 -9.75 0.14
CA LEU A 22 1.92 -9.55 0.46
C LEU A 22 1.08 -9.81 -0.79
N ALA A 23 0.48 -11.00 -0.87
CA ALA A 23 -0.43 -11.36 -1.95
C ALA A 23 -1.75 -10.57 -1.83
N GLY A 24 -2.18 -9.94 -2.93
CA GLY A 24 -3.37 -9.06 -2.90
C GLY A 24 -3.16 -7.81 -2.05
N GLY A 25 -1.93 -7.28 -2.03
CA GLY A 25 -1.54 -6.22 -1.12
C GLY A 25 -1.92 -4.82 -1.58
N TRP A 26 -1.66 -3.86 -0.70
CA TRP A 26 -1.80 -2.43 -0.95
C TRP A 26 -0.62 -1.65 -0.36
N VAL A 27 -0.41 -0.43 -0.88
CA VAL A 27 0.59 0.53 -0.39
C VAL A 27 -0.08 1.88 -0.18
N ALA A 28 0.08 2.44 1.02
CA ALA A 28 -0.36 3.79 1.39
C ALA A 28 0.81 4.78 1.36
N ILE A 29 0.55 5.97 0.81
CA ILE A 29 1.56 7.00 0.58
C ILE A 29 1.04 8.33 1.11
N ASP A 30 1.83 8.98 1.96
CA ASP A 30 1.60 10.31 2.54
C ASP A 30 2.84 11.17 2.32
N ASP A 31 2.67 12.41 1.84
CA ASP A 31 3.75 13.36 1.55
C ASP A 31 4.88 12.77 0.67
N GLY A 32 4.51 11.87 -0.25
CA GLY A 32 5.46 11.18 -1.14
C GLY A 32 6.28 10.07 -0.49
N LEU A 33 5.97 9.68 0.75
CA LEU A 33 6.62 8.60 1.49
C LEU A 33 5.64 7.45 1.73
N VAL A 34 6.15 6.21 1.76
CA VAL A 34 5.35 5.05 2.15
C VAL A 34 5.04 5.15 3.64
N SER A 35 3.75 5.25 3.97
CA SER A 35 3.27 5.31 5.36
C SER A 35 2.74 3.96 5.85
N GLY A 36 2.38 3.05 4.94
CA GLY A 36 1.93 1.72 5.29
C GLY A 36 1.86 0.74 4.12
N VAL A 37 1.92 -0.54 4.45
CA VAL A 37 1.67 -1.66 3.53
C VAL A 37 0.82 -2.72 4.23
N GLY A 38 -0.01 -3.43 3.48
CA GLY A 38 -0.85 -4.47 4.06
C GLY A 38 -1.52 -5.38 3.02
N THR A 39 -2.34 -6.28 3.53
CA THR A 39 -3.26 -7.14 2.77
C THR A 39 -4.70 -6.84 3.17
N GLY A 40 -5.67 -7.39 2.42
CA GLY A 40 -7.08 -7.21 2.69
C GLY A 40 -7.62 -5.89 2.13
N GLU A 41 -8.63 -5.32 2.79
CA GLU A 41 -9.21 -4.05 2.38
C GLU A 41 -8.18 -2.92 2.53
N ALA A 42 -7.97 -2.18 1.44
CA ALA A 42 -7.05 -1.06 1.43
C ALA A 42 -7.68 0.14 2.17
N PRO A 43 -6.89 0.94 2.90
CA PRO A 43 -7.40 2.19 3.46
C PRO A 43 -7.79 3.18 2.34
N PRO A 44 -8.65 4.17 2.63
CA PRO A 44 -9.04 5.16 1.63
C PRO A 44 -7.89 6.12 1.29
N GLY A 45 -7.70 6.35 -0.01
CA GLY A 45 -6.84 7.40 -0.57
C GLY A 45 -7.65 8.60 -1.07
N LEU A 46 -6.97 9.66 -1.50
CA LEU A 46 -7.63 10.77 -2.19
C LEU A 46 -8.02 10.35 -3.61
N ASP A 47 -9.32 10.42 -3.91
CA ASP A 47 -9.82 10.27 -5.28
C ASP A 47 -9.74 11.63 -5.97
N THR A 48 -8.66 11.87 -6.72
CA THR A 48 -8.54 13.04 -7.60
C THR A 48 -8.70 12.56 -9.04
N ILE A 49 -9.76 13.04 -9.71
CA ILE A 49 -10.06 12.77 -11.12
C ILE A 49 -9.42 13.84 -12.01
#